data_AF-A0A960Y9A9-F1
#
_entry.id   AF-A0A960Y9A9-F1
#
_cell.length_a   1.000
_cell.length_b   1.000
_cell.length_c   1.000
_cell.angle_alpha   90.00
_cell.angle_beta   90.00
_cell.angle_gamma   90.00
#
_symmetry.space_group_name_H-M   'P 1'
#
loop_
_entity.id
_entity.type
_entity.pdbx_description
1 polymer ?
#
loop_
_entity_poly.entity_id
_entity_poly.type
_entity_poly.pdbx_seq_one_letter_code
_entity_poly.pdbx_strand_id
1 'polypeptide(L)' 'MELCKVRETMAVSEETLTEIINEMAQDGWRYDTVHFAMREASRRPAMAFLIFYKTVDDDSDER' A
#
# COMPACT_ATOMS: atom_id res chain seq x y z
N MET A 1 9.60 7.03 14.99
CA MET A 1 10.17 6.79 13.64
C MET A 1 9.06 6.46 12.66
N GLU A 2 9.15 6.82 11.38
CA GLU A 2 8.14 6.43 10.38
C GLU A 2 8.63 5.23 9.57
N LEU A 3 7.80 4.19 9.49
CA LEU A 3 8.04 3.03 8.64
C LEU A 3 7.32 3.22 7.30
N CYS A 4 8.00 2.86 6.21
CA CYS A 4 7.43 2.79 4.87
C CYS A 4 7.28 1.32 4.44
N LYS A 5 6.16 0.99 3.80
CA LYS A 5 5.89 -0.34 3.24
C LYS A 5 5.23 -0.20 1.87
N VAL A 6 5.62 -1.09 0.95
CA VAL A 6 5.07 -1.17 -0.40
C VAL A 6 4.36 -2.52 -0.58
N ARG A 7 3.16 -2.50 -1.18
CA ARG A 7 2.45 -3.70 -1.63
C ARG A 7 2.33 -3.67 -3.15
N GLU A 8 2.75 -4.73 -3.81
CA GLU A 8 2.64 -4.89 -5.26
C GLU A 8 1.56 -5.89 -5.63
N THR A 9 0.84 -5.65 -6.73
CA THR A 9 -0.15 -6.58 -7.28
C THR A 9 -0.23 -6.49 -8.80
N MET A 10 -0.38 -7.63 -9.46
CA MET A 10 -0.69 -7.72 -10.89
C MET A 10 -2.21 -7.65 -11.16
N ALA A 11 -3.04 -7.86 -10.14
CA ALA A 11 -4.49 -7.80 -10.23
C ALA A 11 -4.97 -6.37 -9.95
N VAL A 12 -5.12 -5.58 -11.02
CA VAL A 12 -5.47 -4.15 -10.93
C VAL A 12 -6.98 -3.95 -11.16
N SER A 13 -7.80 -4.44 -10.22
CA SER A 13 -9.24 -4.17 -10.15
C SER A 13 -9.58 -3.30 -8.93
N GLU A 14 -10.71 -2.60 -8.97
CA GLU A 14 -11.23 -1.83 -7.84
C GLU A 14 -11.33 -2.68 -6.56
N GLU A 15 -11.91 -3.87 -6.69
CA GLU A 15 -12.07 -4.84 -5.60
C GLU A 15 -10.73 -5.21 -4.97
N THR A 16 -9.76 -5.66 -5.78
CA THR A 16 -8.45 -6.10 -5.29
C THR A 16 -7.70 -4.96 -4.59
N LEU A 17 -7.72 -3.75 -5.18
CA LEU A 17 -7.02 -2.61 -4.59
C LEU A 17 -7.68 -2.18 -3.27
N THR A 18 -9.01 -2.21 -3.21
CA THR A 18 -9.78 -1.87 -2.00
C THR A 18 -9.51 -2.87 -0.88
N GLU A 19 -9.47 -4.18 -1.19
CA GLU A 19 -9.10 -5.23 -0.24
C GLU A 19 -7.71 -5.00 0.35
N ILE A 20 -6.70 -4.78 -0.50
CA ILE A 20 -5.32 -4.51 -0.04
C ILE A 20 -5.25 -3.28 0.87
N ILE A 21 -5.94 -2.19 0.50
CA ILE A 21 -5.95 -0.96 1.30
C ILE A 21 -6.60 -1.21 2.66
N ASN A 22 -7.74 -1.91 2.68
CA ASN A 22 -8.47 -2.19 3.92
C ASN A 22 -7.70 -3.13 4.85
N GLU A 23 -7.08 -4.18 4.32
CA GLU A 23 -6.20 -5.08 5.10
C GLU A 23 -5.06 -4.30 5.76
N MET A 24 -4.38 -3.46 4.99
CA MET A 24 -3.26 -2.65 5.50
C MET A 24 -3.72 -1.61 6.53
N ALA A 25 -4.88 -1.01 6.32
CA ALA A 25 -5.49 -0.09 7.28
C ALA A 25 -5.85 -0.78 8.60
N GLN A 26 -6.35 -2.02 8.56
CA GLN A 26 -6.61 -2.83 9.76
C GLN A 26 -5.31 -3.14 10.53
N ASP A 27 -4.20 -3.33 9.82
CA ASP A 27 -2.85 -3.49 10.41
C ASP A 27 -2.26 -2.17 10.95
N GLY A 28 -3.01 -1.07 10.87
CA GLY A 28 -2.62 0.26 11.33
C GLY A 28 -1.66 1.00 10.40
N TRP A 29 -1.58 0.60 9.14
CA TRP A 29 -0.85 1.36 8.11
C TRP A 29 -1.75 2.42 7.49
N ARG A 30 -1.20 3.60 7.21
CA ARG A 30 -1.88 4.66 6.47
C ARG A 30 -1.54 4.57 4.99
N TYR A 31 -2.56 4.56 4.15
CA TYR A 31 -2.41 4.65 2.70
C TYR A 31 -1.92 6.05 2.29
N ASP A 32 -0.99 6.10 1.34
CA ASP A 32 -0.46 7.35 0.78
C ASP A 32 -0.83 7.47 -0.71
N THR A 33 -0.30 6.57 -1.54
CA THR A 33 -0.47 6.66 -2.99
C THR A 33 -0.38 5.29 -3.68
N VAL A 34 -0.77 5.26 -4.94
CA VAL A 34 -0.65 4.10 -5.84
C VAL A 34 0.06 4.51 -7.13
N HIS A 35 1.04 3.72 -7.54
CA HIS A 35 1.70 3.84 -8.83
C HIS A 35 1.33 2.68 -9.73
N PHE A 36 0.87 2.99 -10.94
CA PHE A 36 0.51 2.00 -11.93
C PHE A 36 1.63 1.80 -12.95
N ALA A 37 2.01 0.54 -13.18
CA ALA A 37 2.84 0.17 -14.32
C ALA A 37 1.93 -0.21 -15.50
N MET A 38 2.02 0.54 -16.58
CA MET A 38 1.23 0.34 -17.80
C MET A 38 1.83 -0.75 -18.68
N ARG A 39 0.99 -1.51 -19.38
CA ARG A 39 1.43 -2.35 -20.51
C ARG A 39 1.32 -1.55 -21.81
N GLU A 40 2.36 -1.58 -22.63
CA GLU A 40 2.50 -0.76 -23.85
C GLU A 40 1.29 -0.86 -24.83
N ALA A 41 0.59 -1.99 -24.85
CA ALA A 41 -0.51 -2.24 -25.78
C ALA A 41 -1.92 -1.95 -25.21
N SER A 42 -2.08 -1.78 -23.89
CA SER A 42 -3.41 -1.58 -23.28
C SER A 42 -3.43 -0.33 -22.41
N ARG A 43 -4.50 0.47 -22.55
CA ARG A 43 -4.80 1.59 -21.63
C ARG A 43 -5.19 1.10 -20.22
N ARG A 44 -4.85 -0.14 -19.86
CA ARG A 44 -5.13 -0.77 -18.58
C ARG A 44 -3.80 -1.03 -17.86
N PRO A 45 -3.69 -0.61 -16.59
CA PRO A 45 -2.51 -0.90 -15.79
C PRO A 45 -2.33 -2.41 -15.61
N ALA A 46 -1.08 -2.86 -15.70
CA ALA A 46 -0.70 -4.26 -15.59
C ALA A 46 -0.17 -4.64 -14.21
N MET A 47 0.23 -3.64 -13.43
CA MET A 47 0.66 -3.79 -12.06
C MET A 47 0.40 -2.49 -11.30
N ALA A 48 0.19 -2.61 -9.99
CA ALA A 48 0.08 -1.51 -9.07
C ALA A 48 1.06 -1.67 -7.91
N PHE A 49 1.66 -0.56 -7.48
CA PHE A 49 2.46 -0.45 -6.27
C PHE A 49 1.75 0.51 -5.32
N LEU A 50 1.24 0.00 -4.21
CA LEU A 50 0.56 0.77 -3.18
C LEU A 50 1.55 1.08 -2.06
N ILE A 51 1.67 2.36 -1.71
CA ILE A 51 2.62 2.86 -0.72
C ILE A 51 1.87 3.19 0.57
N PHE A 52 2.44 2.75 1.69
CA PHE A 52 1.88 2.95 3.01
C PHE A 52 2.94 3.42 4.00
N TYR A 53 2.51 4.20 4.99
CA TYR A 53 3.34 4.63 6.11
C TYR A 53 2.71 4.27 7.44
N LYS A 54 3.55 4.03 8.45
CA LYS A 54 3.11 3.81 9.83
C LYS A 54 4.03 4.55 10.77
N THR A 55 3.45 5.38 11.62
CA THR A 55 4.17 5.98 12.75
C THR A 55 4.42 4.89 13.77
N VAL A 56 5.69 4.72 14.14
CA VAL A 56 6.09 3.89 15.27
C VAL A 56 6.57 4.86 16.34
N ASP A 57 5.78 5.00 17.37
CA ASP A 57 6.24 5.63 18.60
C ASP A 57 7.28 4.70 19.22
N ASP A 58 8.46 5.25 19.53
CA ASP A 58 9.47 4.54 20.29
C ASP A 58 9.03 4.60 21.76
N ASP A 59 7.98 3.85 22.10
CA ASP A 59 7.69 3.54 23.50
C ASP A 59 8.69 2.49 23.95
N SER A 60 9.96 2.91 24.05
CA SER A 60 10.88 2.41 25.07
C SER A 60 10.31 2.87 26.42
N ASP A 61 9.20 2.24 26.81
CA ASP A 61 8.47 2.44 28.06
C ASP A 61 9.46 2.10 29.19
N GLU A 62 10.10 3.15 29.70
CA GLU A 62 10.94 3.16 30.90
C GLU A 62 10.05 2.66 32.07
N ARG A 63 10.13 1.36 32.37
CA ARG A 63 9.57 0.74 33.57
C ARG A 63 10.68 0.21 34.47
#